data_AF-A0A327KNN7-F1
#
_entry.id   AF-A0A327KNN7-F1
#
_cell.length_a   1.000
_cell.length_b   1.000
_cell.length_c   1.000
_cell.angle_alpha   90.00
_cell.angle_beta   90.00
_cell.angle_gamma   90.00
#
_symmetry.space_group_name_H-M   'P 1'
#
loop_
_entity.id
_entity.type
_entity.pdbx_description
1 polymer ?
#
loop_
_entity_poly.entity_id
_entity_poly.type
_entity_poly.pdbx_seq_one_letter_code
_entity_poly.pdbx_strand_id
1 'polypeptide(L)'
;MPRIKPEDAERGALAEAAFRQWLDASRLPYIYATQTQESLPIHFRGALKRPDYLVALPFVGTLAFDVKSKNLYGGAYLFDVSEVERLDRFGDLFKIAVFFACLDPQGGPDSRWFRVETLRDHPRKKLRGRAVHVVPLSYGLAVNMQLSFQEALRNAISLA
;
A
#
# COMPACT_ATOMS: atom_id res chain seq x y z
N MET A 1 -11.11 -20.30 2.83
CA MET A 1 -10.56 -18.93 2.90
C MET A 1 -10.74 -18.40 4.32
N PRO A 2 -9.73 -17.77 4.95
CA PRO A 2 -9.93 -17.13 6.24
C PRO A 2 -10.93 -15.98 6.06
N ARG A 3 -12.04 -16.03 6.81
CA ARG A 3 -13.08 -15.00 6.79
C ARG A 3 -12.48 -13.73 7.40
N ILE A 4 -12.33 -12.68 6.59
CA ILE A 4 -11.95 -11.35 7.10
C ILE A 4 -13.07 -10.94 8.05
N LYS A 5 -12.71 -10.45 9.24
CA LYS A 5 -13.72 -9.99 10.18
C LYS A 5 -14.40 -8.74 9.59
N PRO A 6 -15.72 -8.58 9.77
CA PRO A 6 -16.43 -7.41 9.24
C PRO A 6 -15.79 -6.07 9.63
N GLU A 7 -15.32 -5.97 10.88
CA GLU A 7 -14.60 -4.80 11.42
C GLU A 7 -13.32 -4.45 10.62
N ASP A 8 -12.56 -5.45 10.19
CA ASP A 8 -11.32 -5.24 9.43
C ASP A 8 -11.64 -4.84 7.98
N ALA A 9 -12.74 -5.35 7.43
CA ALA A 9 -13.20 -5.00 6.08
C ALA A 9 -13.72 -3.56 6.02
N GLU A 10 -14.50 -3.13 7.01
CA GLU A 10 -15.00 -1.76 7.12
C GLU A 10 -13.85 -0.76 7.28
N ARG A 11 -12.89 -1.05 8.16
CA ARG A 11 -11.68 -0.22 8.31
C ARG A 11 -10.86 -0.12 7.04
N GLY A 12 -10.75 -1.22 6.28
CA GLY A 12 -10.12 -1.22 4.97
C GLY A 12 -10.83 -0.28 4.00
N ALA A 13 -12.16 -0.40 3.90
CA ALA A 13 -12.98 0.45 3.03
C ALA A 13 -12.89 1.94 3.40
N LEU A 14 -12.87 2.27 4.70
CA LEU A 14 -12.70 3.64 5.17
C LEU A 14 -11.32 4.20 4.81
N ALA A 15 -10.26 3.41 4.95
CA ALA A 15 -8.91 3.82 4.56
C ALA A 15 -8.80 4.06 3.05
N GLU A 16 -9.34 3.16 2.22
CA GLU A 16 -9.40 3.36 0.77
C GLU A 16 -10.21 4.60 0.39
N ALA A 17 -11.35 4.83 1.04
CA ALA A 17 -12.17 6.01 0.80
C ALA A 17 -11.45 7.31 1.17
N ALA A 18 -10.75 7.34 2.31
CA ALA A 18 -9.95 8.49 2.73
C ALA A 18 -8.79 8.77 1.75
N PHE A 19 -8.10 7.71 1.29
CA PHE A 19 -7.04 7.85 0.30
C PHE A 19 -7.58 8.40 -1.02
N ARG A 20 -8.73 7.90 -1.50
CA ARG A 20 -9.40 8.42 -2.70
C ARG A 20 -9.76 9.89 -2.58
N GLN A 21 -10.40 10.29 -1.47
CA GLN A 21 -10.75 11.69 -1.22
C GLN A 21 -9.52 12.60 -1.25
N TRP A 22 -8.39 12.12 -0.71
CA TRP A 22 -7.14 12.86 -0.73
C TRP A 22 -6.55 13.01 -2.14
N LEU A 23 -6.65 11.97 -2.99
CA LEU A 23 -6.26 12.04 -4.40
C LEU A 23 -7.14 13.03 -5.18
N ASP A 24 -8.47 12.99 -4.97
CA ASP A 24 -9.42 13.91 -5.58
C ASP A 24 -9.12 15.37 -5.19
N ALA A 25 -8.89 15.61 -3.89
CA ALA A 25 -8.53 16.93 -3.37
C ALA A 25 -7.18 17.43 -3.94
N SER A 26 -6.26 16.51 -4.21
CA SER A 26 -4.95 16.79 -4.82
C SER A 26 -5.01 16.95 -6.35
N ARG A 27 -6.21 16.79 -6.95
CA ARG A 27 -6.47 16.90 -8.40
C ARG A 27 -5.58 15.97 -9.23
N LEU A 28 -5.27 14.78 -8.72
CA LEU A 28 -4.44 13.82 -9.42
C LEU A 28 -5.29 12.86 -10.27
N PRO A 29 -4.85 12.53 -11.49
CA PRO A 29 -5.44 11.41 -12.22
C PRO A 29 -5.09 10.10 -11.54
N TYR A 30 -6.09 9.26 -11.27
CA TYR A 30 -5.88 7.91 -10.77
C TYR A 30 -6.89 6.93 -11.36
N ILE A 31 -6.50 5.66 -11.35
CA ILE A 31 -7.38 4.51 -11.63
C ILE A 31 -7.36 3.65 -10.37
N TYR A 32 -8.53 3.18 -9.95
CA TYR A 32 -8.62 2.24 -8.84
C TYR A 32 -9.03 0.84 -9.33
N ALA A 33 -8.53 -0.19 -8.66
CA ALA A 33 -8.87 -1.57 -9.00
C ALA A 33 -10.25 -1.94 -8.45
N THR A 34 -11.12 -2.46 -9.32
CA THR A 34 -12.40 -3.05 -8.89
C THR A 34 -12.17 -4.40 -8.20
N GLN A 35 -13.15 -4.88 -7.44
CA GLN A 35 -13.05 -6.15 -6.71
C GLN A 35 -12.93 -7.40 -7.63
N THR A 36 -13.25 -7.30 -8.93
CA THR A 36 -13.20 -8.44 -9.84
C THR A 36 -11.77 -8.77 -10.29
N GLN A 37 -11.38 -10.05 -10.25
CA GLN A 37 -10.05 -10.51 -10.73
C GLN A 37 -10.00 -10.72 -12.26
N GLU A 38 -11.01 -10.26 -13.00
CA GLU A 38 -11.11 -10.43 -14.46
C GLU A 38 -10.05 -9.64 -15.22
N SER A 39 -9.50 -8.59 -14.59
CA SER A 39 -8.39 -7.79 -15.13
C SER A 39 -7.02 -8.49 -15.09
N LEU A 40 -6.94 -9.71 -14.54
CA LEU A 40 -5.72 -10.52 -14.58
C LEU A 40 -5.91 -11.76 -15.48
N PRO A 41 -4.95 -12.05 -16.38
CA PRO A 41 -4.96 -13.29 -17.14
C PRO A 41 -4.99 -14.50 -16.20
N ILE A 42 -5.67 -15.57 -16.61
CA ILE A 42 -5.95 -16.75 -15.77
C ILE A 42 -4.66 -17.30 -15.13
N HIS A 43 -3.57 -17.39 -15.88
CA HIS A 43 -2.29 -17.93 -15.41
C HIS A 43 -1.58 -17.06 -14.37
N PHE A 44 -1.97 -15.80 -14.21
CA PHE A 44 -1.43 -14.89 -13.20
C PHE A 44 -2.32 -14.79 -11.95
N ARG A 45 -3.52 -15.38 -11.95
CA ARG A 45 -4.41 -15.39 -10.78
C ARG A 45 -3.74 -16.13 -9.63
N GLY A 46 -3.66 -15.49 -8.47
CA GLY A 46 -2.97 -16.02 -7.29
C GLY A 46 -1.44 -15.83 -7.30
N ALA A 47 -0.82 -15.59 -8.45
CA ALA A 47 0.62 -15.30 -8.56
C ALA A 47 0.93 -13.79 -8.65
N LEU A 48 -0.06 -13.01 -9.04
CA LEU A 48 0.00 -11.55 -9.12
C LEU A 48 -1.10 -10.95 -8.24
N LYS A 49 -0.79 -9.81 -7.61
CA LYS A 49 -1.77 -9.00 -6.90
C LYS A 49 -1.84 -7.63 -7.58
N ARG A 50 -3.06 -7.12 -7.77
CA ARG A 50 -3.28 -5.76 -8.26
C ARG A 50 -3.12 -4.78 -7.09
N PRO A 51 -2.50 -3.61 -7.31
CA PRO A 51 -2.60 -2.51 -6.36
C PRO A 51 -4.03 -1.98 -6.31
N ASP A 52 -4.38 -1.29 -5.23
CA ASP A 52 -5.69 -0.66 -5.08
C ASP A 52 -5.81 0.58 -5.99
N TYR A 53 -4.71 1.31 -6.17
CA TYR A 53 -4.64 2.53 -6.99
C TYR A 53 -3.40 2.55 -7.90
N LEU A 54 -3.60 3.06 -9.11
CA LEU A 54 -2.55 3.59 -9.98
C LEU A 54 -2.73 5.11 -10.04
N VAL A 55 -1.73 5.86 -9.60
CA VAL A 55 -1.75 7.33 -9.53
C VAL A 55 -0.76 7.88 -10.55
N ALA A 56 -1.25 8.70 -11.47
CA ALA A 56 -0.41 9.36 -12.45
C ALA A 56 0.12 10.69 -11.89
N LEU A 57 1.44 10.85 -11.91
CA LEU A 57 2.12 12.09 -11.64
C LEU A 57 2.45 12.78 -12.98
N PRO A 58 1.79 13.90 -13.31
CA PRO A 58 2.03 14.59 -14.57
C PRO A 58 3.52 14.86 -14.78
N PHE A 59 4.01 14.51 -15.98
CA PHE A 59 5.41 14.67 -16.41
C PHE A 59 6.47 13.85 -15.65
N VAL A 60 6.07 12.99 -14.70
CA VAL A 60 6.99 12.15 -13.93
C VAL A 60 6.77 10.66 -14.24
N GLY A 61 5.54 10.17 -14.16
CA GLY A 61 5.22 8.76 -14.37
C GLY A 61 4.04 8.29 -13.53
N THR A 62 3.94 6.99 -13.32
CA THR A 62 2.85 6.37 -12.56
C THR A 62 3.41 5.69 -11.31
N LEU A 63 2.71 5.82 -10.19
CA LEU A 63 2.96 5.09 -8.96
C LEU A 63 1.78 4.17 -8.64
N ALA A 64 2.05 3.03 -8.03
CA ALA A 64 1.03 2.09 -7.58
C ALA A 64 0.94 2.08 -6.05
N PHE A 65 -0.29 2.05 -5.53
CA PHE A 65 -0.56 2.05 -4.10
C PHE A 65 -1.50 0.91 -3.72
N ASP A 66 -1.12 0.17 -2.69
CA ASP A 66 -2.00 -0.73 -1.97
C ASP A 66 -2.23 -0.14 -0.57
N VAL A 67 -3.48 0.23 -0.29
CA VAL A 67 -3.87 1.01 0.88
C VAL A 67 -4.14 0.07 2.04
N LYS A 68 -3.56 0.38 3.20
CA LYS A 68 -3.64 -0.46 4.40
C LYS A 68 -4.13 0.37 5.60
N SER A 69 -5.10 -0.17 6.34
CA SER A 69 -5.34 0.22 7.73
C SER A 69 -4.68 -0.85 8.63
N LYS A 70 -3.49 -0.55 9.16
CA LYS A 70 -2.73 -1.50 10.00
C LYS A 70 -2.37 -0.84 11.34
N ASN A 71 -2.54 -1.60 12.42
CA ASN A 71 -2.01 -1.21 13.73
C ASN A 71 -0.51 -1.55 13.80
N LEU A 72 0.23 -0.76 14.58
CA LEU A 72 1.61 -1.07 14.93
C LEU A 72 1.66 -2.14 16.01
N TYR A 73 2.59 -3.08 15.88
CA TYR A 73 2.88 -4.10 16.88
C TYR A 73 4.32 -3.92 17.36
N GLY A 74 4.50 -3.39 18.57
CA GLY A 74 5.83 -3.11 19.12
C GLY A 74 6.65 -2.14 18.25
N GLY A 75 6.01 -1.12 17.66
CA GLY A 75 6.67 -0.14 16.78
C GLY A 75 6.95 -0.62 15.35
N ALA A 76 6.45 -1.78 14.95
CA ALA A 76 6.62 -2.32 13.61
C ALA A 76 5.28 -2.62 12.91
N TYR A 77 5.28 -2.51 11.58
CA TYR A 77 4.24 -3.07 10.73
C TYR A 77 4.53 -4.52 10.38
N LEU A 78 3.46 -5.29 10.22
CA LEU A 78 3.52 -6.68 9.80
C LEU A 78 2.92 -6.81 8.40
N PHE A 79 3.71 -7.29 7.45
CA PHE A 79 3.28 -7.54 6.07
C PHE A 79 3.33 -9.04 5.78
N ASP A 80 2.27 -9.57 5.18
CA ASP A 80 2.24 -10.98 4.78
C ASP A 80 3.23 -11.20 3.63
N VAL A 81 4.14 -12.17 3.76
CA VAL A 81 5.19 -12.41 2.77
C VAL A 81 4.60 -12.71 1.39
N SER A 82 3.50 -13.48 1.32
CA SER A 82 2.85 -13.79 0.05
C SER A 82 2.17 -12.58 -0.58
N GLU A 83 1.72 -11.62 0.22
CA GLU A 83 1.18 -10.36 -0.28
C GLU A 83 2.27 -9.47 -0.85
N VAL A 84 3.40 -9.34 -0.13
CA VAL A 84 4.58 -8.60 -0.61
C VAL A 84 5.04 -9.19 -1.94
N GLU A 85 5.33 -10.49 -2.01
CA GLU A 85 5.89 -11.14 -3.21
C GLU A 85 4.98 -10.98 -4.45
N ARG A 86 3.66 -11.08 -4.28
CA ARG A 86 2.71 -10.96 -5.41
C ARG A 86 2.55 -9.53 -5.90
N LEU A 87 2.65 -8.54 -5.01
CA LEU A 87 2.54 -7.13 -5.35
C LEU A 87 3.88 -6.58 -5.88
N ASP A 88 4.99 -7.09 -5.38
CA ASP A 88 6.34 -6.85 -5.86
C ASP A 88 6.50 -7.33 -7.31
N ARG A 89 6.03 -8.56 -7.59
CA ARG A 89 5.98 -9.08 -8.97
C ARG A 89 5.15 -8.19 -9.91
N PHE A 90 4.12 -7.51 -9.41
CA PHE A 90 3.37 -6.52 -10.21
C PHE A 90 4.27 -5.32 -10.55
N GLY A 91 4.98 -4.77 -9.57
CA GLY A 91 5.97 -3.71 -9.81
C GLY A 91 7.03 -4.13 -10.83
N ASP A 92 7.59 -5.33 -10.68
CA ASP A 92 8.61 -5.90 -11.57
C ASP A 92 8.12 -6.07 -13.02
N LEU A 93 6.89 -6.55 -13.23
CA LEU A 93 6.34 -6.79 -14.56
C LEU A 93 5.90 -5.50 -15.27
N PHE A 94 5.26 -4.59 -14.54
CA PHE A 94 4.73 -3.35 -15.09
C PHE A 94 5.74 -2.19 -15.05
N LYS A 95 6.90 -2.39 -14.42
CA LYS A 95 7.96 -1.38 -14.24
C LYS A 95 7.44 -0.12 -13.56
N ILE A 96 6.63 -0.31 -12.51
CA ILE A 96 6.02 0.76 -11.71
C ILE A 96 6.46 0.59 -10.26
N ALA A 97 6.85 1.69 -9.60
CA ALA A 97 7.12 1.68 -8.17
C ALA A 97 5.81 1.46 -7.40
N VAL A 98 5.80 0.45 -6.53
CA VAL A 98 4.64 0.07 -5.73
C VAL A 98 4.88 0.36 -4.25
N PHE A 99 3.87 0.92 -3.59
CA PHE A 99 3.90 1.23 -2.17
C PHE A 99 2.76 0.56 -1.43
N PHE A 100 3.03 0.09 -0.21
CA PHE A 100 1.99 -0.04 0.81
C PHE A 100 1.79 1.32 1.47
N ALA A 101 0.61 1.93 1.31
CA ALA A 101 0.22 3.16 2.00
C ALA A 101 -0.52 2.80 3.29
N CYS A 102 0.18 2.80 4.42
CA CYS A 102 -0.42 2.54 5.73
C CYS A 102 -1.01 3.85 6.28
N LEU A 103 -2.34 3.98 6.28
CA LEU A 103 -3.04 5.12 6.87
C LEU A 103 -3.22 4.92 8.37
N ASP A 104 -3.33 6.02 9.12
CA ASP A 104 -3.68 5.98 10.53
C ASP A 104 -5.02 5.25 10.72
N PRO A 105 -5.05 4.13 11.46
CA PRO A 105 -6.29 3.43 11.74
C PRO A 105 -7.35 4.23 12.50
N GLN A 106 -6.97 5.34 13.15
CA GLN A 106 -7.89 6.26 13.83
C GLN A 106 -8.36 7.42 12.93
N GLY A 107 -7.93 7.47 11.66
CA GLY A 107 -8.34 8.49 10.71
C GLY A 107 -7.58 9.82 10.80
N GLY A 108 -6.44 9.85 11.49
CA GLY A 108 -5.52 10.98 11.46
C GLY A 108 -4.88 11.20 10.09
N PRO A 109 -4.23 12.36 9.89
CA PRO A 109 -3.63 12.73 8.61
C PRO A 109 -2.30 12.02 8.31
N ASP A 110 -1.75 11.32 9.30
CA ASP A 110 -0.45 10.67 9.18
C ASP A 110 -0.58 9.35 8.42
N SER A 111 0.33 9.16 7.47
CA SER A 111 0.49 7.92 6.74
C SER A 111 1.96 7.51 6.69
N ARG A 112 2.19 6.21 6.60
CA ARG A 112 3.52 5.62 6.47
C ARG A 112 3.57 4.76 5.21
N TRP A 113 4.45 5.13 4.27
CA TRP A 113 4.55 4.44 3.00
C TRP A 113 5.79 3.56 2.93
N PHE A 114 5.62 2.32 2.50
CA PHE A 114 6.71 1.38 2.33
C PHE A 114 6.82 0.98 0.87
N ARG A 115 7.99 1.18 0.26
CA ARG A 115 8.26 0.60 -1.07
C ARG A 115 8.22 -0.90 -0.97
N VAL A 116 7.42 -1.55 -1.81
CA VAL A 116 7.20 -2.99 -1.74
C VAL A 116 8.50 -3.76 -2.02
N GLU A 117 9.28 -3.32 -3.01
CA GLU A 117 10.55 -3.94 -3.41
C GLU A 117 11.55 -4.05 -2.25
N THR A 118 11.58 -3.05 -1.35
CA THR A 118 12.54 -3.03 -0.24
C THR A 118 12.13 -3.98 0.88
N LEU A 119 10.87 -4.42 0.94
CA LEU A 119 10.38 -5.31 1.99
C LEU A 119 10.84 -6.75 1.81
N ARG A 120 11.23 -7.17 0.60
CA ARG A 120 11.63 -8.54 0.27
C ARG A 120 12.79 -9.04 1.16
N ASP A 121 13.69 -8.14 1.48
CA ASP A 121 14.92 -8.41 2.23
C ASP A 121 14.74 -8.27 3.75
N HIS A 122 13.56 -7.82 4.21
CA HIS A 122 13.31 -7.69 5.64
C HIS A 122 13.16 -9.06 6.33
N PRO A 123 13.58 -9.18 7.61
CA PRO A 123 13.46 -10.41 8.38
C PRO A 123 12.04 -10.96 8.38
N ARG A 124 11.94 -12.27 8.10
CA ARG A 124 10.68 -13.03 8.10
C ARG A 124 10.49 -13.66 9.47
N LYS A 125 9.27 -13.59 10.01
CA LYS A 125 8.85 -14.33 11.21
C LYS A 125 7.60 -15.15 10.91
N LYS A 126 7.42 -16.25 11.62
CA LYS A 126 6.18 -17.03 11.58
C LYS A 126 5.25 -16.56 12.70
N LEU A 127 4.12 -15.97 12.35
CA LEU A 127 3.10 -15.51 13.28
C LEU A 127 1.78 -16.20 12.98
N ARG A 128 1.22 -16.93 13.95
CA ARG A 128 -0.07 -17.66 13.81
C ARG A 128 -0.14 -18.50 12.52
N GLY A 129 0.96 -19.17 12.19
CA GLY A 129 1.07 -20.02 11.00
C GLY A 129 1.38 -19.30 9.68
N ARG A 130 1.42 -17.97 9.64
CA ARG A 130 1.74 -17.18 8.44
C ARG A 130 3.15 -16.60 8.51
N ALA A 131 3.84 -16.56 7.38
CA ALA A 131 5.11 -15.87 7.26
C ALA A 131 4.83 -14.37 7.06
N VAL A 132 5.45 -13.53 7.90
CA VAL A 132 5.31 -12.07 7.85
C VAL A 132 6.68 -11.40 7.87
N HIS A 133 6.83 -10.30 7.12
CA HIS A 133 7.91 -9.35 7.32
C HIS A 133 7.59 -8.46 8.52
N VAL A 134 8.56 -8.29 9.42
CA VAL A 134 8.47 -7.35 10.54
C VAL A 134 9.27 -6.10 10.17
N VAL A 135 8.57 -5.02 9.88
CA VAL A 135 9.15 -3.81 9.29
C VAL A 135 9.03 -2.66 10.29
N PRO A 136 10.13 -2.16 10.86
CA PRO A 136 10.09 -1.03 11.77
C PRO A 136 9.53 0.22 11.09
N LEU A 137 8.85 1.08 11.86
CA LEU A 137 8.28 2.33 11.36
C LEU A 137 9.30 3.21 10.62
N SER A 138 10.56 3.19 11.06
CA SER A 138 11.66 3.99 10.49
C SER A 138 12.02 3.65 9.05
N TYR A 139 11.62 2.48 8.54
CA TYR A 139 11.84 2.09 7.14
C TYR A 139 10.78 2.64 6.18
N GLY A 140 9.72 3.25 6.71
CA GLY A 140 8.66 3.83 5.92
C GLY A 140 8.80 5.35 5.80
N LEU A 141 8.44 5.87 4.63
CA LEU A 141 8.36 7.30 4.36
C LEU A 141 7.20 7.92 5.15
N ALA A 142 7.48 8.98 5.92
CA ALA A 142 6.45 9.75 6.61
C ALA A 142 5.69 10.59 5.58
N VAL A 143 4.36 10.51 5.58
CA VAL A 143 3.50 11.25 4.67
C VAL A 143 2.40 11.94 5.48
N ASN A 144 2.27 13.25 5.31
CA ASN A 144 1.16 14.03 5.88
C ASN A 144 0.11 14.28 4.79
N MET A 145 -1.07 13.68 4.94
CA MET A 145 -2.18 13.77 3.99
C MET A 145 -3.00 15.08 4.11
N GLN A 146 -2.61 16.01 4.99
CA GLN A 146 -3.13 17.40 4.95
C GLN A 146 -2.51 18.22 3.82
N LEU A 147 -1.32 17.83 3.36
CA LEU A 147 -0.68 18.44 2.19
C LEU A 147 -1.28 17.85 0.91
N SER A 148 -1.13 18.54 -0.22
CA SER A 148 -1.41 17.90 -1.51
C SER A 148 -0.50 16.68 -1.71
N PHE A 149 -0.97 15.68 -2.43
CA PHE A 149 -0.20 14.46 -2.69
C PHE A 149 1.22 14.77 -3.21
N GLN A 150 1.32 15.71 -4.15
CA GLN A 150 2.59 16.08 -4.78
C GLN A 150 3.56 16.70 -3.76
N GLU A 151 3.06 17.58 -2.88
CA GLU A 151 3.86 18.17 -1.81
C GLU A 151 4.26 17.13 -0.76
N ALA A 152 3.33 16.25 -0.37
CA ALA A 152 3.59 15.19 0.58
C ALA A 152 4.64 14.20 0.05
N LEU A 153 4.51 13.79 -1.22
CA LEU A 153 5.49 12.92 -1.89
C LEU A 153 6.87 13.59 -1.97
N ARG A 154 6.93 14.86 -2.40
CA ARG A 154 8.19 15.62 -2.46
C ARG A 154 8.86 15.66 -1.08
N ASN A 155 8.10 16.00 -0.04
CA ASN A 155 8.65 16.07 1.32
C ASN A 155 9.13 14.69 1.80
N ALA A 156 8.36 13.64 1.51
CA ALA A 156 8.68 12.27 1.89
C ALA A 156 9.98 11.76 1.26
N ILE A 157 10.25 12.09 -0.01
CA ILE A 157 11.48 11.66 -0.70
C ILE A 157 12.68 12.57 -0.45
N SER A 158 12.46 13.86 -0.18
CA SER A 158 13.55 14.81 0.11
C SER A 158 14.13 14.65 1.52
N LEU A 159 13.40 13.97 2.42
CA LEU A 159 13.80 13.70 3.80
C LEU A 159 14.28 12.25 4.02
N ALA A 160 14.36 11.46 2.94
CA ALA A 160 14.73 10.04 2.96
C ALA A 160 16.22 9.81 2.68
#